data_AF-A0A7S0Q632-F1
#
_entry.id   AF-A0A7S0Q632-F1
#
_cell.length_a   1.000
_cell.length_b   1.000
_cell.length_c   1.000
_cell.angle_alpha   90.00
_cell.angle_beta   90.00
_cell.angle_gamma   90.00
#
_symmetry.space_group_name_H-M   'P 1'
#
loop_
_entity.id
_entity.type
_entity.pdbx_description
1 polymer ?
#
loop_
_entity_poly.entity_id
_entity_poly.type
_entity_poly.pdbx_seq_one_letter_code
_entity_poly.pdbx_strand_id
1 'polypeptide(L)'
;MLAHPEWQSRVAAVFSWAGVVGGSPLADNVYSSVRDWDLSRVVQRLDVVLEWICPIINLRKGTALQRMGEMDIQDAIKSITVEHRAGWLSSHAEALGRLPMPVLCITASCLANECAYFNASGWMMLNMYDGNNDMQVTQEAALLHTRLSSHLAVLHANHWDISFGAFPPAMTLGSSKLQHPFPRQAALLAM
;
A
#
# COMPACT_ATOMS: atom_id res chain seq x y z
N MET A 1 6.94 17.44 -4.97
CA MET A 1 6.90 18.08 -6.31
C MET A 1 5.58 18.74 -6.60
N LEU A 2 4.46 18.01 -6.65
CA LEU A 2 3.15 18.66 -6.85
C LEU A 2 2.77 19.57 -5.67
N ALA A 3 2.93 19.06 -4.44
CA ALA A 3 2.77 19.85 -3.22
C ALA A 3 4.01 20.68 -2.84
N HIS A 4 5.18 20.36 -3.43
CA HIS A 4 6.48 20.96 -3.11
C HIS A 4 7.31 21.13 -4.40
N PRO A 5 6.99 22.10 -5.26
CA PRO A 5 7.69 22.31 -6.54
C PRO A 5 9.15 22.71 -6.38
N GLU A 6 9.49 23.36 -5.26
CA GLU A 6 10.83 23.81 -4.92
C GLU A 6 11.85 22.67 -4.78
N TRP A 7 11.39 21.43 -4.58
CA TRP A 7 12.26 20.25 -4.53
C TRP A 7 12.53 19.64 -5.90
N GLN A 8 11.87 20.09 -6.97
CA GLN A 8 11.97 19.46 -8.29
C GLN A 8 13.40 19.43 -8.81
N SER A 9 14.17 20.49 -8.61
CA SER A 9 15.58 20.57 -9.01
C SER A 9 16.51 19.66 -8.20
N ARG A 10 16.03 19.10 -7.08
CA ARG A 10 16.81 18.25 -6.16
C ARG A 10 16.52 16.76 -6.34
N VAL A 11 15.58 16.39 -7.21
CA VAL A 11 15.18 15.00 -7.40
C VAL A 11 15.63 14.52 -8.78
N ALA A 12 16.54 13.55 -8.77
CA ALA A 12 17.06 12.93 -9.98
C ALA A 12 16.11 11.90 -10.60
N ALA A 13 15.33 11.19 -9.77
CA ALA A 13 14.39 10.16 -10.17
C ALA A 13 13.34 9.93 -9.09
N VAL A 14 12.19 9.36 -9.47
CA VAL A 14 11.17 8.86 -8.54
C VAL A 14 11.16 7.34 -8.62
N PHE A 15 11.22 6.67 -7.48
CA PHE A 15 10.98 5.23 -7.39
C PHE A 15 9.58 4.98 -6.81
N SER A 16 8.70 4.35 -7.59
CA SER A 16 7.45 3.78 -7.06
C SER A 16 7.75 2.34 -6.65
N TRP A 17 7.56 2.04 -5.37
CA TRP A 17 7.84 0.74 -4.79
C TRP A 17 6.52 0.15 -4.27
N ALA A 18 5.90 -0.69 -5.09
CA ALA A 18 4.52 -1.17 -4.92
C ALA A 18 3.56 -0.04 -4.49
N GLY A 19 3.68 1.14 -5.10
CA GLY A 19 2.88 2.30 -4.69
C GLY A 19 1.40 2.10 -5.03
N VAL A 20 0.48 2.50 -4.16
CA VAL A 20 -0.97 2.41 -4.43
C VAL A 20 -1.44 3.55 -5.36
N VAL A 21 -0.93 3.57 -6.59
CA VAL A 21 -1.08 4.69 -7.54
C VAL A 21 -2.50 4.77 -8.09
N GLY A 22 -3.04 3.65 -8.59
CA GLY A 22 -4.39 3.54 -9.14
C GLY A 22 -5.48 3.29 -8.08
N GLY A 23 -5.08 3.10 -6.82
CA GLY A 23 -5.98 2.75 -5.73
C GLY A 23 -6.14 1.24 -5.53
N SER A 24 -6.74 0.87 -4.41
CA SER A 24 -7.00 -0.54 -4.06
C SER A 24 -8.50 -0.76 -3.84
N PRO A 25 -9.13 -1.73 -4.54
CA PRO A 25 -10.50 -2.12 -4.24
C PRO A 25 -10.66 -2.67 -2.80
N LEU A 26 -9.57 -3.11 -2.16
CA LEU A 26 -9.60 -3.47 -0.74
C LEU A 26 -9.80 -2.23 0.13
N ALA A 27 -9.15 -1.12 -0.22
CA ALA A 27 -9.33 0.14 0.48
C ALA A 27 -10.76 0.68 0.33
N ASP A 28 -11.42 0.46 -0.81
CA ASP A 28 -12.83 0.85 -1.00
C ASP A 28 -13.74 0.16 0.02
N ASN A 29 -13.56 -1.16 0.19
CA ASN A 29 -14.31 -1.95 1.17
C ASN A 29 -14.04 -1.48 2.61
N VAL A 30 -12.78 -1.23 2.96
CA VAL A 30 -12.42 -0.73 4.29
C VAL A 30 -12.99 0.68 4.50
N TYR A 31 -12.84 1.58 3.53
CA TYR A 31 -13.34 2.95 3.60
C TYR A 31 -14.86 2.99 3.80
N SER A 32 -15.61 2.15 3.07
CA SER A 32 -17.07 2.04 3.22
C SER A 32 -17.50 1.73 4.66
N SER A 33 -16.66 1.02 5.41
CA SER A 33 -16.93 0.60 6.79
C SER A 33 -16.54 1.67 7.82
N VAL A 34 -15.62 2.58 7.49
CA VAL A 34 -15.05 3.56 8.44
C VAL A 34 -15.43 5.02 8.16
N ARG A 35 -15.95 5.34 6.97
CA ARG A 35 -16.21 6.72 6.51
C ARG A 35 -17.18 7.51 7.39
N ASP A 36 -18.11 6.82 8.05
CA ASP A 36 -19.16 7.43 8.87
C ASP A 36 -18.79 7.47 10.37
N TRP A 37 -17.53 7.13 10.71
CA TRP A 37 -17.09 7.15 12.10
C TRP A 37 -16.83 8.58 12.58
N ASP A 38 -17.27 8.90 13.80
CA ASP A 38 -16.98 10.16 14.47
C ASP A 38 -15.54 10.17 15.00
N LEU A 39 -14.61 10.73 14.21
CA LEU A 39 -13.18 10.82 14.51
C LEU A 39 -12.86 11.46 15.88
N SER A 40 -13.69 12.38 16.35
CA SER A 40 -13.52 13.05 17.65
C SER A 40 -13.65 12.10 18.85
N ARG A 41 -14.29 10.94 18.65
CA ARG A 41 -14.44 9.85 19.64
C ARG A 41 -13.56 8.62 19.32
N VAL A 42 -12.78 8.67 18.24
CA VAL A 42 -12.22 7.47 17.55
C VAL A 42 -10.69 7.41 17.57
N VAL A 43 -9.99 8.36 18.19
CA VAL A 43 -8.57 8.18 18.57
C VAL A 43 -8.39 6.90 19.42
N GLN A 44 -9.46 6.43 20.07
CA GLN A 44 -9.53 5.17 20.82
C GLN A 44 -9.95 3.94 19.98
N ARG A 45 -10.05 4.03 18.64
CA ARG A 45 -10.62 2.98 17.77
C ARG A 45 -9.76 2.56 16.55
N LEU A 46 -8.49 2.96 16.48
CA LEU A 46 -7.57 2.37 15.48
C LEU A 46 -7.39 0.86 15.72
N ASP A 47 -7.47 0.43 16.98
CA ASP A 47 -7.58 -0.99 17.34
C ASP A 47 -8.73 -1.65 16.61
N VAL A 48 -9.88 -1.00 16.41
CA VAL A 48 -11.03 -1.57 15.68
C VAL A 48 -10.79 -1.65 14.16
N VAL A 49 -10.13 -0.67 13.53
CA VAL A 49 -9.77 -0.74 12.10
C VAL A 49 -8.72 -1.83 11.87
N LEU A 50 -7.71 -1.88 12.74
CA LEU A 50 -6.66 -2.90 12.67
C LEU A 50 -7.18 -4.28 13.09
N GLU A 51 -8.17 -4.38 13.97
CA GLU A 51 -8.95 -5.60 14.22
C GLU A 51 -9.79 -5.94 12.98
N TRP A 52 -10.34 -5.01 12.22
CA TRP A 52 -11.08 -5.38 11.01
C TRP A 52 -10.20 -5.84 9.86
N ILE A 53 -9.05 -5.19 9.67
CA ILE A 53 -8.00 -5.64 8.74
C ILE A 53 -7.36 -6.94 9.26
N CYS A 54 -7.43 -7.19 10.58
CA CYS A 54 -6.67 -8.22 11.27
C CYS A 54 -7.31 -8.58 12.65
N PRO A 55 -8.37 -9.42 12.71
CA PRO A 55 -9.34 -9.56 13.84
C PRO A 55 -8.84 -10.12 15.16
N ILE A 56 -7.52 -10.18 15.33
CA ILE A 56 -6.84 -10.72 16.50
C ILE A 56 -5.78 -9.74 17.04
N ILE A 57 -5.60 -8.56 16.42
CA ILE A 57 -4.64 -7.56 16.89
C ILE A 57 -5.18 -6.86 18.14
N ASN A 58 -4.58 -7.15 19.29
CA ASN A 58 -4.77 -6.36 20.50
C ASN A 58 -3.67 -5.29 20.61
N LEU A 59 -3.90 -4.11 20.00
CA LEU A 59 -2.96 -2.97 20.06
C LEU A 59 -2.70 -2.47 21.49
N ARG A 60 -3.45 -2.93 22.49
CA ARG A 60 -3.25 -2.56 23.89
C ARG A 60 -2.03 -3.25 24.53
N LYS A 61 -1.40 -4.24 23.87
CA LYS A 61 -0.34 -5.09 24.45
C LYS A 61 1.04 -5.03 23.78
N GLY A 62 1.24 -4.26 22.71
CA GLY A 62 2.55 -4.17 22.04
C GLY A 62 2.77 -2.81 21.41
N THR A 63 3.90 -2.18 21.74
CA THR A 63 4.42 -0.88 21.25
C THR A 63 3.35 0.05 20.69
N ALA A 64 2.87 0.98 21.52
CA ALA A 64 2.02 2.07 21.07
C ALA A 64 2.60 2.66 19.78
N LEU A 65 1.84 2.57 18.68
CA LEU A 65 2.18 3.23 17.43
C LEU A 65 2.51 4.69 17.78
N GLN A 66 3.73 5.12 17.50
CA GLN A 66 4.11 6.49 17.81
C GLN A 66 3.33 7.43 16.89
N ARG A 67 2.89 8.58 17.42
CA ARG A 67 2.18 9.64 16.65
C ARG A 67 0.77 9.26 16.18
N MET A 68 0.11 8.33 16.86
CA MET A 68 -1.30 7.99 16.66
C MET A 68 -2.26 9.19 16.61
N GLY A 69 -2.03 10.19 17.48
CA GLY A 69 -2.85 11.41 17.51
C GLY A 69 -2.64 12.33 16.31
N GLU A 70 -1.62 12.07 15.49
CA GLU A 70 -1.31 12.82 14.26
C GLU A 70 -1.82 12.11 13.00
N MET A 71 -2.31 10.87 13.13
CA MET A 71 -2.78 10.07 12.00
C MET A 71 -4.26 10.35 11.73
N ASP A 72 -4.57 10.90 10.56
CA ASP A 72 -5.92 10.85 10.02
C ASP A 72 -6.12 9.51 9.31
N ILE A 73 -6.72 8.56 10.03
CA ILE A 73 -6.89 7.17 9.58
C ILE A 73 -7.90 7.09 8.44
N GLN A 74 -8.98 7.88 8.53
CA GLN A 74 -10.00 7.92 7.49
C GLN A 74 -9.42 8.50 6.22
N ASP A 75 -8.69 9.61 6.31
CA ASP A 75 -8.04 10.21 5.15
C ASP A 75 -6.95 9.29 4.58
N ALA A 76 -6.17 8.60 5.43
CA ALA A 76 -5.17 7.64 4.98
C ALA A 76 -5.81 6.51 4.14
N ILE A 77 -6.91 5.90 4.60
CA ILE A 77 -7.63 4.86 3.84
C ILE A 77 -8.29 5.45 2.60
N LYS A 78 -8.99 6.58 2.74
CA LYS A 78 -9.63 7.29 1.62
C LYS A 78 -8.64 7.59 0.52
N SER A 79 -7.44 8.06 0.87
CA SER A 79 -6.42 8.51 -0.07
C SER A 79 -5.94 7.42 -1.02
N ILE A 80 -6.17 6.15 -0.67
CA ILE A 80 -5.78 4.97 -1.46
C ILE A 80 -6.99 4.21 -2.06
N THR A 81 -8.21 4.73 -1.91
CA THR A 81 -9.41 4.22 -2.62
C THR A 81 -9.31 4.46 -4.12
N VAL A 82 -9.95 3.60 -4.93
CA VAL A 82 -9.88 3.67 -6.40
C VAL A 82 -10.44 5.01 -6.90
N GLU A 83 -11.60 5.42 -6.39
CA GLU A 83 -12.25 6.67 -6.81
C GLU A 83 -11.38 7.90 -6.48
N HIS A 84 -10.83 7.96 -5.26
CA HIS A 84 -9.99 9.08 -4.85
C HIS A 84 -8.70 9.14 -5.68
N ARG A 85 -8.04 8.00 -5.90
CA ARG A 85 -6.80 7.93 -6.70
C ARG A 85 -7.06 8.29 -8.15
N ALA A 86 -8.13 7.79 -8.75
CA ALA A 86 -8.53 8.15 -10.11
C ALA A 86 -8.80 9.65 -10.25
N GLY A 87 -9.55 10.24 -9.30
CA GLY A 87 -9.79 11.67 -9.26
C GLY A 87 -8.49 12.47 -9.13
N TRP A 88 -7.60 12.08 -8.22
CA TRP A 88 -6.32 12.74 -8.00
C TRP A 88 -5.43 12.67 -9.25
N LEU A 89 -5.31 11.50 -9.89
CA LEU A 89 -4.52 11.32 -11.11
C LEU A 89 -5.06 12.19 -12.25
N SER A 90 -6.38 12.24 -12.41
CA SER A 90 -7.04 13.07 -13.42
C SER A 90 -6.76 14.56 -13.20
N SER A 91 -6.94 15.06 -11.97
CA SER A 91 -6.70 16.47 -11.62
C SER A 91 -5.23 16.89 -11.76
N HIS A 92 -4.28 15.95 -11.76
CA HIS A 92 -2.84 16.23 -11.85
C HIS A 92 -2.19 15.72 -13.14
N ALA A 93 -2.97 15.23 -14.11
CA ALA A 93 -2.46 14.58 -15.31
C ALA A 93 -1.46 15.45 -16.09
N GLU A 94 -1.76 16.75 -16.27
CA GLU A 94 -0.88 17.69 -16.97
C GLU A 94 0.46 17.91 -16.23
N ALA A 95 0.42 17.94 -14.90
CA ALA A 95 1.62 18.12 -14.09
C ALA A 95 2.47 16.84 -14.06
N LEU A 96 1.84 15.68 -13.94
CA LEU A 96 2.50 14.37 -14.02
C LEU A 96 3.13 14.14 -15.39
N GLY A 97 2.45 14.52 -16.47
CA GLY A 97 2.97 14.42 -17.84
C GLY A 97 4.18 15.31 -18.12
N ARG A 98 4.39 16.35 -17.30
CA ARG A 98 5.53 17.30 -17.40
C ARG A 98 6.67 16.99 -16.43
N LEU A 99 6.61 15.89 -15.69
CA LEU A 99 7.72 15.50 -14.81
C LEU A 99 9.00 15.31 -15.64
N PRO A 100 10.08 16.07 -15.35
CA PRO A 100 11.29 16.04 -16.17
C PRO A 100 12.27 14.93 -15.76
N MET A 101 11.92 14.12 -14.76
CA MET A 101 12.74 13.01 -14.25
C MET A 101 12.11 11.65 -14.57
N PRO A 102 12.91 10.59 -14.66
CA PRO A 102 12.40 9.23 -14.79
C PRO A 102 11.58 8.80 -13.56
N VAL A 103 10.54 8.03 -13.82
CA VAL A 103 9.73 7.34 -12.81
C VAL A 103 9.96 5.83 -12.95
N LEU A 104 10.59 5.23 -11.96
CA LEU A 104 10.98 3.83 -11.98
C LEU A 104 10.01 3.06 -11.07
N CYS A 105 9.17 2.24 -11.67
CA CYS A 105 8.18 1.46 -10.94
C CYS A 105 8.69 0.03 -10.71
N ILE A 106 8.57 -0.43 -9.47
CA ILE A 106 8.82 -1.81 -9.08
C ILE A 106 7.55 -2.28 -8.39
N THR A 107 7.00 -3.39 -8.85
CA THR A 107 5.79 -4.01 -8.31
C THR A 107 6.13 -5.31 -7.62
N ALA A 108 5.16 -5.94 -6.98
CA ALA A 108 5.33 -7.27 -6.40
C ALA A 108 4.16 -8.18 -6.75
N SER A 109 4.36 -9.48 -6.63
CA SER A 109 3.31 -10.48 -6.75
C SER A 109 3.61 -11.67 -5.86
N CYS A 110 2.56 -12.25 -5.28
CA CYS A 110 2.66 -13.46 -4.46
C CYS A 110 1.59 -14.49 -4.83
N LEU A 111 1.87 -15.74 -4.49
CA LEU A 111 0.94 -16.85 -4.61
C LEU A 111 -0.01 -16.93 -3.41
N ALA A 112 -1.14 -17.62 -3.59
CA ALA A 112 -2.15 -17.82 -2.53
C ALA A 112 -1.56 -18.36 -1.22
N ASN A 113 -0.60 -19.29 -1.32
CA ASN A 113 0.06 -19.95 -0.18
C ASN A 113 1.18 -19.11 0.46
N GLU A 114 1.48 -17.94 -0.10
CA GLU A 114 2.43 -16.95 0.40
C GLU A 114 1.74 -15.75 1.05
N CYS A 115 0.42 -15.63 0.84
CA CYS A 115 -0.41 -14.65 1.51
C CYS A 115 -0.65 -15.05 2.98
N ALA A 116 -0.58 -14.08 3.88
CA ALA A 116 -1.03 -14.29 5.26
C ALA A 116 -2.53 -14.64 5.28
N TYR A 117 -2.96 -15.57 6.12
CA TYR A 117 -4.34 -16.10 6.09
C TYR A 117 -5.41 -15.00 6.22
N PHE A 118 -5.12 -13.92 6.95
CA PHE A 118 -6.03 -12.79 7.13
C PHE A 118 -6.05 -11.81 5.94
N ASN A 119 -5.10 -11.91 5.01
CA ASN A 119 -5.11 -11.19 3.73
C ASN A 119 -5.60 -12.07 2.56
N ALA A 120 -5.86 -13.36 2.78
CA ALA A 120 -6.20 -14.31 1.72
C ALA A 120 -7.48 -13.91 0.95
N SER A 121 -8.51 -13.44 1.65
CA SER A 121 -9.75 -12.96 1.00
C SER A 121 -9.48 -11.76 0.10
N GLY A 122 -8.59 -10.86 0.53
CA GLY A 122 -8.21 -9.69 -0.25
C GLY A 122 -7.40 -10.06 -1.49
N TRP A 123 -6.45 -10.98 -1.35
CA TRP A 123 -5.72 -11.56 -2.47
C TRP A 123 -6.65 -12.25 -3.47
N MET A 124 -7.60 -13.06 -3.01
CA MET A 124 -8.57 -13.74 -3.88
C MET A 124 -9.44 -12.73 -4.64
N MET A 125 -9.86 -11.67 -3.97
CA MET A 125 -10.65 -10.60 -4.60
C MET A 125 -9.83 -9.90 -5.69
N LEU A 126 -8.57 -9.53 -5.40
CA LEU A 126 -7.67 -8.93 -6.39
C LEU A 126 -7.37 -9.87 -7.56
N ASN A 127 -7.27 -11.18 -7.30
CA ASN A 127 -7.05 -12.20 -8.33
C ASN A 127 -8.20 -12.28 -9.35
N MET A 128 -9.42 -11.84 -9.01
CA MET A 128 -10.50 -11.70 -9.99
C MET A 128 -10.22 -10.63 -11.06
N TYR A 129 -9.32 -9.69 -10.77
CA TYR A 129 -8.92 -8.60 -11.67
C TYR A 129 -7.52 -8.81 -12.25
N ASP A 130 -6.59 -9.30 -11.43
CA ASP A 130 -5.19 -9.50 -11.76
C ASP A 130 -4.59 -10.64 -10.93
N GLY A 131 -4.24 -11.73 -11.62
CA GLY A 131 -3.62 -12.91 -11.01
C GLY A 131 -2.22 -12.65 -10.46
N ASN A 132 -1.56 -11.58 -10.90
CA ASN A 132 -0.24 -11.18 -10.44
C ASN A 132 -0.34 -10.04 -9.43
N ASN A 133 -1.11 -10.17 -8.35
CA ASN A 133 -1.22 -9.12 -7.33
C ASN A 133 -0.34 -9.40 -6.10
N ASP A 134 -0.03 -8.36 -5.32
CA ASP A 134 0.80 -8.45 -4.13
C ASP A 134 0.00 -8.63 -2.83
N MET A 135 -1.29 -8.96 -2.94
CA MET A 135 -2.32 -9.02 -1.88
C MET A 135 -2.87 -7.68 -1.39
N GLN A 136 -2.39 -6.53 -1.88
CA GLN A 136 -2.96 -5.22 -1.59
C GLN A 136 -3.34 -4.42 -2.84
N VAL A 137 -2.59 -4.53 -3.92
CA VAL A 137 -2.83 -3.85 -5.19
C VAL A 137 -2.56 -4.76 -6.39
N THR A 138 -3.22 -4.47 -7.51
CA THR A 138 -2.92 -5.09 -8.80
C THR A 138 -1.64 -4.50 -9.40
N GLN A 139 -1.05 -5.16 -10.41
CA GLN A 139 0.12 -4.64 -11.12
C GLN A 139 -0.15 -3.25 -11.67
N GLU A 140 -1.26 -3.09 -12.40
CA GLU A 140 -1.60 -1.83 -13.05
C GLU A 140 -1.84 -0.71 -12.03
N ALA A 141 -2.51 -1.02 -10.92
CA ALA A 141 -2.70 -0.06 -9.83
C ALA A 141 -1.40 0.32 -9.11
N ALA A 142 -0.34 -0.49 -9.26
CA ALA A 142 0.97 -0.21 -8.69
C ALA A 142 1.85 0.72 -9.55
N LEU A 143 1.46 0.96 -10.81
CA LEU A 143 2.24 1.72 -11.79
C LEU A 143 1.81 3.19 -11.85
N LEU A 144 2.80 4.09 -11.90
CA LEU A 144 2.58 5.50 -12.24
C LEU A 144 2.96 5.72 -13.71
N HIS A 145 1.94 5.92 -14.54
CA HIS A 145 2.12 6.18 -15.97
C HIS A 145 2.45 7.65 -16.23
N THR A 146 3.67 7.89 -16.71
CA THR A 146 4.13 9.19 -17.21
C THR A 146 4.91 8.97 -18.50
N ARG A 147 5.25 10.03 -19.22
CA ARG A 147 6.10 9.92 -20.42
C ARG A 147 7.47 9.26 -20.13
N LEU A 148 7.98 9.42 -18.91
CA LEU A 148 9.29 8.91 -18.49
C LEU A 148 9.16 7.77 -17.46
N SER A 149 8.00 7.10 -17.40
CA SER A 149 7.85 5.94 -16.53
C SER A 149 8.39 4.67 -17.17
N SER A 150 8.99 3.81 -16.35
CA SER A 150 9.40 2.46 -16.74
C SER A 150 9.09 1.48 -15.62
N HIS A 151 8.51 0.33 -15.96
CA HIS A 151 8.35 -0.79 -15.05
C HIS A 151 9.63 -1.62 -15.07
N LEU A 152 10.37 -1.62 -13.98
CA LEU A 152 11.69 -2.23 -13.89
C LEU A 152 11.66 -3.71 -13.55
N ALA A 153 10.75 -4.12 -12.67
CA ALA A 153 10.67 -5.50 -12.18
C ALA A 153 9.33 -5.78 -11.48
N VAL A 154 8.98 -7.07 -11.46
CA VAL A 154 7.97 -7.64 -10.56
C VAL A 154 8.70 -8.50 -9.53
N LEU A 155 8.63 -8.14 -8.25
CA LEU A 155 9.23 -8.92 -7.17
C LEU A 155 8.33 -10.09 -6.81
N HIS A 156 8.88 -11.30 -6.66
CA HIS A 156 8.13 -12.42 -6.09
C HIS A 156 8.07 -12.27 -4.56
N ALA A 157 7.07 -11.54 -4.09
CA ALA A 157 6.82 -11.23 -2.68
C ALA A 157 5.41 -10.66 -2.49
N ASN A 158 4.90 -10.73 -1.26
CA ASN A 158 3.70 -9.99 -0.90
C ASN A 158 4.03 -8.52 -0.58
N HIS A 159 3.00 -7.66 -0.48
CA HIS A 159 3.18 -6.21 -0.27
C HIS A 159 3.94 -5.87 1.03
N TRP A 160 3.77 -6.68 2.08
CA TRP A 160 4.44 -6.43 3.37
C TRP A 160 5.90 -6.89 3.37
N ASP A 161 6.23 -7.96 2.64
CA ASP A 161 7.60 -8.49 2.54
C ASP A 161 8.56 -7.50 1.88
N ILE A 162 8.04 -6.64 0.99
CA ILE A 162 8.81 -5.60 0.32
C ILE A 162 8.78 -4.26 1.05
N SER A 163 8.07 -4.13 2.18
CA SER A 163 8.05 -2.89 2.93
C SER A 163 9.43 -2.57 3.55
N PHE A 164 9.72 -1.28 3.81
CA PHE A 164 11.02 -0.82 4.31
C PHE A 164 11.41 -1.34 5.71
N GLY A 165 10.50 -2.02 6.42
CA GLY A 165 10.78 -2.66 7.69
C GLY A 165 10.16 -4.06 7.72
N ALA A 166 10.74 -4.97 8.51
CA ALA A 166 10.06 -6.24 8.75
C ALA A 166 8.69 -5.98 9.37
N PHE A 167 7.69 -6.77 8.98
CA PHE A 167 6.37 -6.66 9.57
C PHE A 167 6.47 -6.88 11.09
N PRO A 168 5.85 -6.02 11.93
CA PRO A 168 6.03 -6.11 13.38
C PRO A 168 5.66 -7.51 13.89
N PRO A 169 6.57 -8.23 14.59
CA PRO A 169 6.32 -9.62 15.03
C PRO A 169 5.02 -9.78 15.82
N ALA A 170 4.68 -8.79 16.67
CA ALA A 170 3.45 -8.76 17.45
C ALA A 170 2.16 -8.64 16.61
N MET A 171 2.28 -8.18 15.36
CA MET A 171 1.15 -8.00 14.44
C MET A 171 1.03 -9.13 13.42
N THR A 172 1.98 -10.06 13.38
CA THR A 172 1.98 -11.19 12.42
C THR A 172 0.80 -12.15 12.60
N LEU A 173 0.08 -12.08 13.73
CA LEU A 173 -0.99 -13.00 14.11
C LEU A 173 -0.60 -14.48 14.01
N GLY A 174 0.66 -14.80 14.31
CA GLY A 174 1.17 -16.17 14.19
C GLY A 174 1.39 -16.64 12.75
N SER A 175 1.16 -15.76 11.75
CA SER A 175 1.51 -16.04 10.36
C SER A 175 3.02 -16.11 10.20
N SER A 176 3.51 -17.22 9.64
CA SER A 176 4.90 -17.36 9.22
C SER A 176 5.18 -16.69 7.86
N LYS A 177 4.16 -16.08 7.24
CA LYS A 177 4.22 -15.49 5.89
C LYS A 177 4.58 -14.00 5.86
N LEU A 178 4.97 -13.45 7.01
CA LEU A 178 5.33 -12.03 7.20
C LEU A 178 6.72 -11.89 7.85
N GLN A 179 7.56 -12.90 7.71
CA GLN A 179 8.87 -13.01 8.36
C GLN A 179 10.02 -12.77 7.37
N HIS A 180 9.83 -11.89 6.38
CA HIS A 180 10.86 -11.65 5.39
C HIS A 180 11.92 -10.64 5.90
N PRO A 181 13.22 -11.00 5.94
CA PRO A 181 14.27 -10.18 6.55
C PRO A 181 14.73 -8.99 5.68
N PHE A 182 13.82 -8.31 4.95
CA PHE A 182 14.06 -7.25 3.93
C PHE A 182 14.22 -7.79 2.48
N PRO A 183 13.94 -7.01 1.41
CA PRO A 183 13.88 -7.40 -0.02
C PRO A 183 15.03 -8.19 -0.64
N ARG A 184 16.09 -8.59 0.09
CA ARG A 184 17.24 -9.26 -0.50
C ARG A 184 16.92 -10.60 -1.18
N GLN A 185 15.90 -11.33 -0.74
CA GLN A 185 15.51 -12.59 -1.41
C GLN A 185 14.42 -12.35 -2.48
N ALA A 186 13.43 -11.50 -2.18
CA ALA A 186 12.42 -11.08 -3.16
C ALA A 186 13.02 -10.39 -4.40
N ALA A 187 14.06 -9.56 -4.23
CA ALA A 187 14.80 -8.93 -5.32
C ALA A 187 15.71 -9.90 -6.08
N LEU A 188 16.12 -11.02 -5.47
CA LEU A 188 16.89 -12.08 -6.14
C LEU A 188 16.00 -13.04 -6.94
N LEU A 189 14.70 -13.08 -6.63
CA LEU A 189 13.69 -13.92 -7.29
C LEU A 189 12.71 -13.10 -8.14
N ALA A 190 13.07 -11.87 -8.49
CA ALA A 190 12.27 -11.02 -9.35
C ALA A 190 11.93 -11.79 -10.65
N MET A 191 10.65 -11.78 -11.02
CA MET A 191 10.12 -12.48 -12.19
C MET A 191 10.31 -11.67 -13.48
#